data_AF-A0A8T4JKY2-F1
#
_entry.id   AF-A0A8T4JKY2-F1
#
_cell.length_a   1.000
_cell.length_b   1.000
_cell.length_c   1.000
_cell.angle_alpha   90.00
_cell.angle_beta   90.00
_cell.angle_gamma   90.00
#
_symmetry.space_group_name_H-M   'P 1'
#
loop_
_entity.id
_entity.type
_entity.pdbx_description
1 polymer ?
#
loop_
_entity_poly.entity_id
_entity_poly.type
_entity_poly.pdbx_seq_one_letter_code
_entity_poly.pdbx_strand_id
1 'polypeptide(L)'
;MEKDTIKEAFFKVKEDIDFLNNELSFLRSEITQINGFLRDISDDLSTLKLHKIAQEPSFPVENKTTTVTTDTTTVPVNTTGNTTVPWEIGGLKYPNLGISTGNQGASTDRQTDRQTDTSTHNLGISSNNSDFPDSTKTPFNSPDFSRSSIEENIQDASQILDSLDKIKREIRLKFKRVTQQEMLVFSTIYQLEEQDPDSVTYKTIAQKLHLSQSSIRDYVGRMIDKGIPIKKQKINNRKLILAISGDLKRIATLSTIIKLRDL
;
A
#
# COMPACT_ATOMS: atom_id res chain seq x y z
N MET A 1 -37.51 52.86 0.43
CA MET A 1 -36.05 52.74 0.60
C MET A 1 -35.68 52.02 1.89
N GLU A 2 -35.91 52.56 3.09
CA GLU A 2 -35.49 51.88 4.33
C GLU A 2 -36.27 50.58 4.64
N LYS A 3 -37.54 50.49 4.23
CA LYS A 3 -38.32 49.24 4.35
C LYS A 3 -37.87 48.13 3.39
N ASP A 4 -37.21 48.49 2.29
CA ASP A 4 -36.85 47.55 1.23
C ASP A 4 -35.50 46.87 1.56
N THR A 5 -34.56 47.62 2.15
CA THR A 5 -33.27 47.10 2.63
C THR A 5 -33.45 46.10 3.78
N ILE A 6 -34.39 46.38 4.69
CA ILE A 6 -34.72 45.46 5.79
C ILE A 6 -35.26 44.13 5.23
N LYS A 7 -36.18 44.18 4.26
CA LYS A 7 -36.72 42.97 3.63
C LYS A 7 -35.64 42.14 2.92
N GLU A 8 -34.71 42.80 2.23
CA GLU A 8 -33.59 42.13 1.56
C GLU A 8 -32.66 41.44 2.57
N ALA A 9 -32.35 42.10 3.69
CA ALA A 9 -31.54 41.51 4.75
C ALA A 9 -32.20 40.25 5.34
N PHE A 10 -33.51 40.28 5.61
CA PHE A 10 -34.24 39.09 6.08
C PHE A 10 -34.28 37.96 5.05
N PHE A 11 -34.34 38.29 3.76
CA PHE A 11 -34.31 37.29 2.70
C PHE A 11 -32.95 36.55 2.65
N LYS A 12 -31.84 37.29 2.76
CA LYS A 12 -30.49 36.71 2.83
C LYS A 12 -30.30 35.83 4.07
N VAL A 13 -30.74 36.32 5.23
CA VAL A 13 -30.67 35.53 6.48
C VAL A 13 -31.47 34.23 6.35
N LYS A 14 -32.63 34.27 5.69
CA LYS A 14 -33.42 33.07 5.44
C LYS A 14 -32.69 32.09 4.52
N GLU A 15 -32.10 32.57 3.44
CA GLU A 15 -31.31 31.77 2.51
C GLU A 15 -30.11 31.11 3.21
N ASP A 16 -29.40 31.85 4.05
CA ASP A 16 -28.28 31.33 4.85
C ASP A 16 -28.75 30.24 5.84
N ILE A 17 -29.91 30.43 6.48
CA ILE A 17 -30.49 29.42 7.40
C ILE A 17 -30.88 28.16 6.63
N ASP A 18 -31.49 28.30 5.46
CA ASP A 18 -31.88 27.17 4.62
C ASP A 18 -30.63 26.42 4.12
N PHE A 19 -29.58 27.14 3.72
CA PHE A 19 -28.28 26.56 3.38
C PHE A 19 -27.67 25.78 4.54
N LEU A 20 -27.61 26.37 5.74
CA LEU A 20 -27.06 25.72 6.95
C LEU A 20 -27.86 24.46 7.32
N ASN A 21 -29.19 24.49 7.21
CA ASN A 21 -30.02 23.32 7.47
C ASN A 21 -29.74 22.19 6.49
N ASN A 22 -29.54 22.51 5.21
CA ASN A 22 -29.19 21.52 4.20
C ASN A 22 -27.81 20.92 4.48
N GLU A 23 -26.82 21.74 4.84
CA GLU A 23 -25.47 21.30 5.19
C GLU A 23 -25.49 20.39 6.44
N LEU A 24 -26.25 20.77 7.47
CA LEU A 24 -26.44 19.96 8.67
C LEU A 24 -27.15 18.64 8.36
N SER A 25 -28.13 18.63 7.45
CA SER A 25 -28.80 17.41 7.00
C SER A 25 -27.84 16.49 6.26
N PHE A 26 -26.98 17.06 5.40
CA PHE A 26 -25.96 16.33 4.69
C PHE A 26 -24.95 15.69 5.65
N LEU A 27 -24.40 16.46 6.59
CA LEU A 27 -23.47 15.96 7.61
C LEU A 27 -24.09 14.85 8.47
N ARG A 28 -25.37 14.98 8.85
CA ARG A 28 -26.09 13.92 9.57
C ARG A 28 -26.21 12.63 8.75
N SER A 29 -26.44 12.75 7.45
CA SER A 29 -26.47 11.60 6.53
C SER A 29 -25.11 10.91 6.47
N GLU A 30 -24.02 11.68 6.32
CA GLU A 30 -22.66 11.13 6.29
C GLU A 30 -22.29 10.42 7.61
N ILE A 31 -22.59 11.02 8.76
CA ILE A 31 -22.36 10.38 10.07
C ILE A 31 -23.13 9.06 10.18
N THR A 32 -24.37 9.01 9.66
CA THR A 32 -25.18 7.80 9.66
C THR A 32 -24.57 6.71 8.78
N GLN A 33 -24.04 7.07 7.62
CA GLN A 33 -23.33 6.15 6.72
C GLN A 33 -22.05 5.60 7.35
N ILE A 34 -21.24 6.47 7.98
CA ILE A 34 -20.01 6.08 8.69
C ILE A 34 -20.33 5.08 9.81
N ASN A 35 -21.37 5.35 10.61
CA ASN A 35 -21.80 4.43 11.67
C ASN A 35 -22.28 3.08 11.11
N GLY A 36 -22.90 3.07 9.93
CA GLY A 36 -23.24 1.84 9.21
C GLY A 36 -22.00 1.02 8.87
N PHE A 37 -21.01 1.65 8.22
CA PHE A 37 -19.76 0.97 7.87
C PHE A 37 -18.99 0.44 9.09
N LEU A 38 -18.97 1.20 10.19
CA LEU A 38 -18.33 0.74 11.43
C LEU A 38 -19.03 -0.50 12.02
N ARG A 39 -20.35 -0.56 11.91
CA ARG A 39 -21.12 -1.74 12.33
C ARG A 39 -20.79 -2.95 11.47
N ASP A 40 -20.76 -2.79 10.15
CA ASP A 40 -20.44 -3.88 9.22
C ASP A 40 -19.03 -4.44 9.50
N ILE A 41 -18.04 -3.56 9.71
CA ILE A 41 -16.67 -3.97 10.06
C ILE A 41 -16.64 -4.71 11.41
N SER A 42 -17.41 -4.26 12.40
CA SER A 42 -17.50 -4.91 13.71
C SER A 42 -18.09 -6.31 13.61
N ASP A 43 -19.11 -6.49 12.76
CA ASP A 43 -19.77 -7.77 12.52
C ASP A 43 -18.78 -8.72 11.80
N ASP A 44 -18.08 -8.26 10.77
CA ASP A 44 -17.03 -9.03 10.08
C ASP A 44 -15.92 -9.48 11.04
N LEU A 45 -15.43 -8.58 11.90
CA LEU A 45 -14.38 -8.92 12.89
C LEU A 45 -14.86 -9.97 13.89
N SER A 46 -16.15 -9.94 14.26
CA SER A 46 -16.76 -10.91 15.16
C SER A 46 -16.83 -12.30 14.52
N THR A 47 -17.19 -12.38 13.23
CA THR A 47 -17.23 -13.66 12.50
C THR A 47 -15.83 -14.29 12.37
N LEU A 48 -14.79 -13.48 12.14
CA LEU A 48 -13.41 -13.95 12.04
C LEU A 48 -12.87 -14.51 13.36
N LYS A 49 -13.23 -13.89 14.50
CA LYS A 49 -12.85 -14.40 15.83
C LYS A 49 -13.47 -15.77 16.12
N LEU A 50 -14.73 -15.99 15.73
CA LEU A 50 -15.41 -17.29 15.90
C LEU A 50 -14.76 -18.41 15.08
N HIS A 51 -14.30 -18.13 13.86
CA HIS A 51 -13.67 -19.14 13.00
C HIS A 51 -12.28 -19.58 13.51
N LYS A 52 -11.57 -18.71 14.24
CA LYS A 52 -10.23 -18.99 14.79
C LYS A 52 -10.24 -19.94 16.00
N ILE A 53 -11.35 -20.01 16.74
CA ILE A 53 -11.48 -20.87 17.93
C ILE A 53 -11.83 -22.33 17.54
N ALA A 54 -12.42 -22.56 16.37
CA ALA A 54 -12.81 -23.89 15.90
C ALA A 54 -11.69 -24.68 15.19
N GLN A 55 -10.48 -24.11 15.03
CA GLN A 55 -9.38 -24.70 14.26
C GLN A 55 -8.05 -24.80 15.03
N GLU A 56 -8.06 -25.02 16.35
CA GLU A 56 -6.86 -25.53 17.04
C GLU A 56 -6.90 -27.08 17.09
N PRO A 57 -6.12 -27.78 16.23
CA PRO A 57 -5.88 -29.20 16.43
C PRO A 57 -4.90 -29.37 17.59
N SER A 58 -5.38 -29.96 18.68
CA SER A 58 -4.55 -30.45 19.77
C SER A 58 -3.61 -31.55 19.24
N PHE A 59 -2.34 -31.22 19.01
CA PHE A 59 -1.31 -32.22 18.75
C PHE A 59 -0.45 -32.46 20.00
N PRO A 60 -0.16 -33.73 20.37
CA PRO A 60 0.69 -34.05 21.50
C PRO A 60 2.18 -33.88 21.13
N VAL A 61 2.92 -33.40 22.12
CA VAL A 61 4.38 -33.28 22.13
C VAL A 61 5.01 -34.67 22.11
N GLU A 62 5.82 -34.98 21.08
CA GLU A 62 6.74 -36.10 21.11
C GLU A 62 8.15 -35.67 20.68
N ASN A 63 9.08 -35.73 21.64
CA ASN A 63 10.50 -35.46 21.47
C ASN A 63 11.17 -36.66 20.78
N LYS A 64 11.73 -36.50 19.58
CA LYS A 64 12.76 -37.43 19.06
C LYS A 64 13.84 -36.71 18.26
N THR A 65 15.05 -36.81 18.80
CA THR A 65 16.36 -36.54 18.19
C THR A 65 16.61 -37.49 17.03
N THR A 66 16.98 -37.00 15.84
CA THR A 66 17.59 -37.85 14.81
C THR A 66 18.60 -37.05 13.98
N THR A 67 19.86 -37.46 14.11
CA THR A 67 21.01 -37.16 13.26
C THR A 67 20.80 -37.72 11.85
N VAL A 68 21.06 -36.92 10.81
CA VAL A 68 21.13 -37.40 9.43
C VAL A 68 22.46 -36.95 8.81
N THR A 69 23.33 -37.94 8.61
CA THR A 69 24.47 -37.98 7.69
C THR A 69 23.92 -38.28 6.28
N THR A 70 24.40 -37.58 5.26
CA THR A 70 24.21 -38.00 3.85
C THR A 70 25.54 -37.98 3.12
N ASP A 71 26.02 -39.18 2.81
CA ASP A 71 27.14 -39.45 1.92
C ASP A 71 26.76 -39.19 0.45
N THR A 72 27.63 -38.46 -0.24
CA THR A 72 27.64 -38.26 -1.69
C THR A 72 28.16 -39.52 -2.40
N THR A 73 27.31 -40.18 -3.18
CA THR A 73 27.73 -41.22 -4.15
C THR A 73 27.49 -40.73 -5.58
N THR A 74 28.58 -40.43 -6.28
CA THR A 74 28.65 -40.18 -7.73
C THR A 74 28.43 -41.46 -8.53
N VAL A 75 27.51 -41.43 -9.51
CA VAL A 75 27.36 -42.48 -10.53
C VAL A 75 27.79 -41.90 -11.90
N PRO A 76 28.65 -42.58 -12.68
CA PRO A 76 28.98 -42.17 -14.04
C PRO A 76 27.94 -42.71 -15.04
N VAL A 77 27.43 -41.85 -15.92
CA VAL A 77 26.56 -42.22 -17.05
C VAL A 77 27.41 -42.39 -18.30
N ASN A 78 27.52 -43.63 -18.78
CA ASN A 78 28.12 -43.97 -20.07
C ASN A 78 27.18 -43.60 -21.22
N THR A 79 27.70 -42.90 -22.23
CA THR A 79 27.02 -42.59 -23.49
C THR A 79 27.53 -43.52 -24.58
N THR A 80 26.62 -44.28 -25.21
CA THR A 80 26.87 -44.96 -26.48
C THR A 80 25.57 -45.03 -27.28
N GLY A 81 25.57 -44.55 -28.51
CA GLY A 81 24.42 -44.66 -29.41
C GLY A 81 24.60 -43.89 -30.72
N ASN A 82 25.15 -44.56 -31.71
CA ASN A 82 25.45 -44.08 -33.06
C ASN A 82 24.19 -43.70 -33.85
N THR A 83 24.25 -42.66 -34.68
CA THR A 83 23.33 -42.51 -35.83
C THR A 83 24.07 -41.91 -37.01
N THR A 84 24.16 -42.71 -38.06
CA THR A 84 24.72 -42.41 -39.38
C THR A 84 23.64 -41.81 -40.26
N VAL A 85 23.78 -40.54 -40.66
CA VAL A 85 23.21 -39.98 -41.91
C VAL A 85 23.96 -38.70 -42.29
N PRO A 86 24.44 -38.55 -43.54
CA PRO A 86 25.00 -37.30 -44.02
C PRO A 86 23.94 -36.49 -44.80
N TRP A 87 23.73 -35.23 -44.43
CA TRP A 87 23.31 -34.23 -45.41
C TRP A 87 23.82 -32.85 -45.00
N GLU A 88 24.69 -32.32 -45.85
CA GLU A 88 25.36 -31.03 -45.72
C GLU A 88 24.40 -29.91 -46.11
N ILE A 89 24.08 -29.00 -45.19
CA ILE A 89 23.74 -27.60 -45.49
C ILE A 89 24.45 -26.75 -44.46
N GLY A 90 25.56 -26.14 -44.87
CA GLY A 90 26.40 -25.29 -44.05
C GLY A 90 25.71 -23.97 -43.68
N GLY A 91 25.62 -23.72 -42.37
CA GLY A 91 25.37 -22.41 -41.77
C GLY A 91 26.47 -22.09 -40.76
N LEU A 92 26.91 -20.84 -40.71
CA LEU A 92 28.09 -20.35 -39.98
C LEU A 92 28.20 -20.89 -38.54
N LYS A 93 29.35 -21.50 -38.22
CA LYS A 93 29.78 -21.75 -36.84
C LYS A 93 30.02 -20.40 -36.15
N TYR A 94 29.24 -20.10 -35.11
CA TYR A 94 29.60 -19.05 -34.18
C TYR A 94 30.90 -19.44 -33.44
N PRO A 95 31.86 -18.51 -33.28
CA PRO A 95 33.03 -18.77 -32.45
C PRO A 95 32.59 -18.86 -30.98
N ASN A 96 32.93 -19.98 -30.34
CA ASN A 96 32.82 -20.15 -28.90
C ASN A 96 33.72 -19.11 -28.22
N LEU A 97 33.13 -17.99 -27.78
CA LEU A 97 33.78 -17.06 -26.86
C LEU A 97 33.88 -17.77 -25.50
N GLY A 98 35.01 -18.45 -25.29
CA GLY A 98 35.42 -18.98 -24.00
C GLY A 98 35.74 -17.85 -23.04
N ILE A 99 34.72 -17.23 -22.45
CA ILE A 99 34.88 -16.30 -21.33
C ILE A 99 34.71 -17.12 -20.06
N SER A 100 35.83 -17.64 -19.57
CA SER A 100 35.97 -18.17 -18.22
C SER A 100 35.96 -16.99 -17.25
N THR A 101 34.81 -16.72 -16.63
CA THR A 101 34.79 -15.97 -15.37
C THR A 101 35.11 -16.97 -14.28
N GLY A 102 36.41 -17.19 -14.07
CA GLY A 102 36.91 -18.01 -12.99
C GLY A 102 36.32 -17.57 -11.66
N ASN A 103 35.61 -18.49 -11.01
CA ASN A 103 35.35 -18.45 -9.58
C ASN A 103 36.69 -18.60 -8.86
N GLN A 104 37.41 -17.50 -8.66
CA GLN A 104 38.43 -17.45 -7.61
C GLN A 104 37.70 -17.30 -6.28
N GLY A 105 37.75 -18.37 -5.49
CA GLY A 105 37.06 -18.48 -4.22
C GLY A 105 37.29 -17.28 -3.30
N ALA A 106 36.19 -16.80 -2.74
CA ALA A 106 36.19 -16.09 -1.48
C ALA A 106 35.48 -16.98 -0.46
N SER A 107 36.27 -17.68 0.36
CA SER A 107 35.79 -18.16 1.66
C SER A 107 35.53 -16.94 2.53
N THR A 108 34.26 -16.58 2.70
CA THR A 108 33.84 -15.77 3.84
C THR A 108 32.87 -16.57 4.67
N ASP A 109 33.42 -17.60 5.30
CA ASP A 109 32.97 -17.99 6.62
C ASP A 109 33.36 -16.87 7.59
N ARG A 110 32.39 -16.01 7.88
CA ARG A 110 32.36 -15.22 9.11
C ARG A 110 30.98 -15.33 9.71
N GLN A 111 30.77 -16.41 10.47
CA GLN A 111 29.91 -16.35 11.64
C GLN A 111 30.21 -15.05 12.40
N THR A 112 29.19 -14.22 12.57
CA THR A 112 29.22 -13.19 13.61
C THR A 112 28.13 -13.55 14.60
N ASP A 113 28.54 -14.39 15.55
CA ASP A 113 27.78 -14.65 16.76
C ASP A 113 28.01 -13.46 17.69
N ARG A 114 27.17 -12.42 17.57
CA ARG A 114 27.10 -11.32 18.54
C ARG A 114 25.65 -10.94 18.79
N GLN A 115 25.03 -11.76 19.61
CA GLN A 115 23.93 -11.37 20.49
C GLN A 115 24.40 -10.18 21.36
N THR A 116 23.67 -9.07 21.29
CA THR A 116 23.80 -7.98 22.26
C THR A 116 22.49 -7.91 23.03
N ASP A 117 22.44 -8.61 24.16
CA ASP A 117 21.52 -8.28 25.24
C ASP A 117 21.88 -6.90 25.77
N THR A 118 20.99 -5.93 25.58
CA THR A 118 20.97 -4.68 26.36
C THR A 118 19.62 -4.56 27.06
N SER A 119 19.43 -5.46 28.02
CA SER A 119 18.53 -5.21 29.14
C SER A 119 19.15 -4.13 30.02
N THR A 120 18.62 -2.91 29.93
CA THR A 120 18.78 -1.91 31.00
C THR A 120 17.44 -1.66 31.66
N HIS A 121 17.26 -2.43 32.72
CA HIS A 121 16.38 -2.22 33.84
C HIS A 121 16.63 -0.83 34.41
N ASN A 122 15.78 0.16 34.13
CA ASN A 122 15.78 1.42 34.89
C ASN A 122 14.76 1.30 36.02
N LEU A 123 15.30 0.88 37.16
CA LEU A 123 14.75 1.08 38.49
C LEU A 123 14.47 2.57 38.74
N GLY A 124 13.36 2.81 39.44
CA GLY A 124 12.89 4.14 39.76
C GLY A 124 13.84 4.94 40.66
N ILE A 125 13.65 6.26 40.59
CA ILE A 125 14.03 7.18 41.64
C ILE A 125 12.73 7.81 42.13
N SER A 126 12.23 7.21 43.21
CA SER A 126 11.43 7.93 44.20
C SER A 126 12.39 8.85 44.95
N SER A 127 12.06 10.13 45.02
CA SER A 127 12.64 11.05 45.98
C SER A 127 11.55 12.01 46.43
N ASN A 128 10.94 11.59 47.54
CA ASN A 128 10.26 12.42 48.51
C ASN A 128 11.18 13.56 48.95
N ASN A 129 10.64 14.77 49.07
CA ASN A 129 10.73 15.66 50.24
C ASN A 129 10.31 17.08 49.86
N SER A 130 9.19 17.56 50.41
CA SER A 130 9.25 18.53 51.51
C SER A 130 7.85 18.92 51.95
N ASP A 131 7.62 18.72 53.24
CA ASP A 131 6.48 19.12 54.02
C ASP A 131 6.24 20.64 53.95
N PHE A 132 5.02 21.03 53.56
CA PHE A 132 4.40 22.28 53.97
C PHE A 132 2.89 22.05 54.07
N PRO A 133 2.31 22.03 55.29
CA PRO A 133 0.87 21.91 55.46
C PRO A 133 0.27 23.32 55.54
N ASP A 134 -0.14 23.89 54.41
CA ASP A 134 -1.04 25.06 54.45
C ASP A 134 -2.50 24.62 54.32
N SER A 135 -3.21 24.85 55.41
CA SER A 135 -4.59 24.47 55.62
C SER A 135 -5.50 25.63 55.21
N THR A 136 -5.76 25.76 53.91
CA THR A 136 -6.94 26.47 53.43
C THR A 136 -7.70 25.59 52.45
N LYS A 137 -8.50 24.69 53.03
CA LYS A 137 -9.53 23.91 52.34
C LYS A 137 -10.64 24.84 51.86
N THR A 138 -10.70 25.06 50.56
CA THR A 138 -11.97 25.23 49.84
C THR A 138 -12.06 24.13 48.80
N PRO A 139 -12.95 23.13 48.94
CA PRO A 139 -13.16 22.13 47.91
C PRO A 139 -14.10 22.72 46.85
N PHE A 140 -13.58 23.59 45.99
CA PHE A 140 -14.21 23.84 44.70
C PHE A 140 -13.72 22.74 43.75
N ASN A 141 -14.44 21.62 43.75
CA ASN A 141 -14.35 20.61 42.70
C ASN A 141 -14.87 21.24 41.41
N SER A 142 -14.00 21.94 40.70
CA SER A 142 -14.17 22.18 39.27
C SER A 142 -13.89 20.84 38.60
N PRO A 143 -14.83 20.26 37.84
CA PRO A 143 -14.55 19.05 37.11
C PRO A 143 -13.54 19.41 36.02
N ASP A 144 -12.30 18.98 36.19
CA ASP A 144 -11.20 19.14 35.25
C ASP A 144 -11.50 18.29 34.01
N PHE A 145 -12.42 18.79 33.19
CA PHE A 145 -12.91 18.14 31.98
C PHE A 145 -11.89 18.38 30.85
N SER A 146 -11.04 17.39 30.62
CA SER A 146 -10.67 16.95 29.26
C SER A 146 -9.96 17.96 28.33
N ARG A 147 -9.11 18.86 28.84
CA ARG A 147 -8.25 19.69 27.95
C ARG A 147 -7.13 18.89 27.27
N SER A 148 -6.62 17.84 27.91
CA SER A 148 -5.57 16.99 27.32
C SER A 148 -6.03 16.28 26.05
N SER A 149 -7.29 15.85 26.00
CA SER A 149 -7.83 15.11 24.84
C SER A 149 -7.93 15.97 23.58
N ILE A 150 -8.23 17.26 23.70
CA ILE A 150 -8.34 18.13 22.51
C ILE A 150 -6.95 18.45 21.94
N GLU A 151 -5.97 18.75 22.81
CA GLU A 151 -4.61 19.04 22.37
C GLU A 151 -3.95 17.81 21.71
N GLU A 152 -4.15 16.62 22.29
CA GLU A 152 -3.70 15.35 21.70
C GLU A 152 -4.33 15.13 20.30
N ASN A 153 -5.64 15.33 20.15
CA ASN A 153 -6.31 15.21 18.85
C ASN A 153 -5.80 16.21 17.81
N ILE A 154 -5.47 17.45 18.22
CA ILE A 154 -4.91 18.47 17.32
C ILE A 154 -3.50 18.07 16.90
N GLN A 155 -2.68 17.57 17.83
CA GLN A 155 -1.32 17.11 17.54
C GLN A 155 -1.35 15.90 16.60
N ASP A 156 -2.28 14.96 16.78
CA ASP A 156 -2.50 13.82 15.89
C ASP A 156 -2.94 14.27 14.50
N ALA A 157 -3.85 15.24 14.40
CA ALA A 157 -4.27 15.82 13.13
C ALA A 157 -3.10 16.48 12.39
N SER A 158 -2.22 17.21 13.10
CA SER A 158 -1.01 17.80 12.52
C SER A 158 -0.06 16.73 11.96
N GLN A 159 0.16 15.65 12.70
CA GLN A 159 1.00 14.54 12.24
C GLN A 159 0.41 13.86 10.99
N ILE A 160 -0.92 13.71 10.93
CA ILE A 160 -1.61 13.18 9.75
C ILE A 160 -1.41 14.12 8.56
N LEU A 161 -1.55 15.44 8.73
CA LEU A 161 -1.33 16.41 7.66
C LEU A 161 0.10 16.36 7.11
N ASP A 162 1.11 16.28 7.98
CA ASP A 162 2.51 16.13 7.57
C ASP A 162 2.74 14.81 6.80
N SER A 163 2.10 13.73 7.25
CA SER A 163 2.14 12.44 6.55
C SER A 163 1.52 12.51 5.16
N LEU A 164 0.41 13.26 4.99
CA LEU A 164 -0.25 13.46 3.71
C LEU A 164 0.65 14.21 2.74
N ASP A 165 1.36 15.24 3.19
CA ASP A 165 2.27 15.99 2.33
C ASP A 165 3.49 15.17 1.90
N LYS A 166 4.00 14.31 2.80
CA LYS A 166 5.03 13.31 2.44
C LYS A 166 4.53 12.37 1.34
N ILE A 167 3.30 11.86 1.45
CA ILE A 167 2.68 10.98 0.45
C ILE A 167 2.50 11.72 -0.89
N LYS A 168 1.96 12.94 -0.89
CA LYS A 168 1.81 13.76 -2.10
C LYS A 168 3.15 13.99 -2.80
N ARG A 169 4.19 14.30 -2.03
CA ARG A 169 5.55 14.48 -2.55
C ARG A 169 6.08 13.19 -3.19
N GLU A 170 5.89 12.05 -2.55
CA GLU A 170 6.31 10.76 -3.11
C GLU A 170 5.58 10.42 -4.41
N ILE A 171 4.26 10.60 -4.45
CA ILE A 171 3.44 10.43 -5.66
C ILE A 171 3.98 11.34 -6.77
N ARG A 172 4.17 12.63 -6.49
CA ARG A 172 4.72 13.58 -7.46
C ARG A 172 6.07 13.12 -8.01
N LEU A 173 6.99 12.69 -7.14
CA LEU A 173 8.32 12.23 -7.56
C LEU A 173 8.26 10.99 -8.46
N LYS A 174 7.36 10.04 -8.16
CA LYS A 174 7.16 8.85 -8.99
C LYS A 174 6.61 9.22 -10.37
N PHE A 175 5.53 10.01 -10.41
CA PHE A 175 4.90 10.41 -11.67
C PHE A 175 5.74 11.39 -12.51
N LYS A 176 6.62 12.18 -11.88
CA LYS A 176 7.59 13.04 -12.59
C LYS A 176 8.58 12.25 -13.45
N ARG A 177 8.86 10.99 -13.09
CA ARG A 177 9.74 10.08 -13.87
C ARG A 177 9.00 9.37 -15.02
N VAL A 178 7.68 9.52 -15.10
CA VAL A 178 6.83 8.90 -16.11
C VAL A 178 6.85 9.76 -17.38
N THR A 179 7.21 9.14 -18.50
CA THR A 179 7.23 9.77 -19.82
C THR A 179 5.83 10.13 -20.30
N GLN A 180 5.70 10.97 -21.33
CA GLN A 180 4.38 11.35 -21.87
C GLN A 180 3.61 10.14 -22.39
N GLN A 181 4.30 9.21 -23.07
CA GLN A 181 3.69 7.99 -23.60
C GLN A 181 3.24 7.04 -22.49
N GLU A 182 4.09 6.83 -21.47
CA GLU A 182 3.69 6.03 -20.31
C GLU A 182 2.51 6.66 -19.58
N MET A 183 2.49 7.99 -19.43
CA MET A 183 1.37 8.69 -18.79
C MET A 183 0.07 8.54 -19.61
N LEU A 184 0.14 8.57 -20.95
CA LEU A 184 -1.01 8.32 -21.82
C LEU A 184 -1.54 6.89 -21.67
N VAL A 185 -0.64 5.90 -21.56
CA VAL A 185 -1.02 4.51 -21.28
C VAL A 185 -1.68 4.40 -19.91
N PHE A 186 -1.10 5.03 -18.88
CA PHE A 186 -1.65 5.06 -17.53
C PHE A 186 -3.05 5.68 -17.48
N SER A 187 -3.25 6.86 -18.08
CA SER A 187 -4.56 7.52 -18.11
C SER A 187 -5.61 6.66 -18.82
N THR A 188 -5.19 5.96 -19.88
CA THR A 188 -6.09 5.04 -20.61
C THR A 188 -6.48 3.84 -19.78
N ILE A 189 -5.55 3.23 -19.04
CA ILE A 189 -5.85 2.16 -18.07
C ILE A 189 -6.84 2.67 -17.03
N TYR A 190 -6.57 3.85 -16.44
CA TYR A 190 -7.42 4.45 -15.41
C TYR A 190 -8.86 4.61 -15.89
N GLN A 191 -9.04 5.22 -17.07
CA GLN A 191 -10.36 5.47 -17.66
C GLN A 191 -11.09 4.18 -18.03
N LEU A 192 -10.39 3.19 -18.60
CA LEU A 192 -11.00 1.92 -18.98
C LEU A 192 -11.45 1.13 -17.74
N GLU A 193 -10.66 1.17 -16.68
CA GLU A 193 -11.00 0.49 -15.42
C GLU A 193 -12.20 1.14 -14.71
N GLU A 194 -12.35 2.46 -14.84
CA GLU A 194 -13.52 3.20 -14.32
C GLU A 194 -14.80 2.86 -15.11
N GLN A 195 -14.68 2.56 -16.40
CA GLN A 195 -15.80 2.15 -17.24
C GLN A 195 -16.20 0.68 -17.03
N ASP A 196 -15.23 -0.22 -17.08
CA ASP A 196 -15.44 -1.67 -16.93
C ASP A 196 -14.19 -2.32 -16.32
N PRO A 197 -14.20 -2.58 -14.99
CA PRO A 197 -13.07 -3.12 -14.25
C PRO A 197 -12.54 -4.45 -14.79
N ASP A 198 -13.41 -5.30 -15.34
CA ASP A 198 -13.07 -6.68 -15.72
C ASP A 198 -12.59 -6.78 -17.18
N SER A 199 -12.67 -5.70 -17.96
CA SER A 199 -12.33 -5.70 -19.40
C SER A 199 -10.94 -5.17 -19.72
N VAL A 200 -10.24 -4.59 -18.75
CA VAL A 200 -8.97 -3.88 -18.98
C VAL A 200 -7.84 -4.87 -19.25
N THR A 201 -7.58 -5.13 -20.53
CA THR A 201 -6.55 -6.05 -21.00
C THR A 201 -5.56 -5.31 -21.89
N TYR A 202 -4.36 -5.87 -22.09
CA TYR A 202 -3.41 -5.30 -23.04
C TYR A 202 -4.00 -5.09 -24.44
N LYS A 203 -4.92 -5.97 -24.87
CA LYS A 203 -5.59 -5.87 -26.17
C LYS A 203 -6.50 -4.66 -26.26
N THR A 204 -7.33 -4.40 -25.25
CA THR A 204 -8.28 -3.27 -25.27
C THR A 204 -7.55 -1.92 -25.22
N ILE A 205 -6.48 -1.83 -24.43
CA ILE A 205 -5.63 -0.63 -24.36
C ILE A 205 -4.89 -0.39 -25.69
N ALA A 206 -4.30 -1.45 -26.26
CA ALA A 206 -3.60 -1.40 -27.54
C ALA A 206 -4.52 -0.90 -28.67
N GLN A 207 -5.76 -1.41 -28.72
CA GLN A 207 -6.76 -0.98 -29.69
C GLN A 207 -7.14 0.50 -29.51
N LYS A 208 -7.34 0.96 -28.27
CA LYS A 208 -7.72 2.35 -27.97
C LYS A 208 -6.62 3.37 -28.28
N LEU A 209 -5.35 2.97 -28.13
CA LEU A 209 -4.19 3.84 -28.39
C LEU A 209 -3.55 3.65 -29.76
N HIS A 210 -4.06 2.71 -30.58
CA HIS A 210 -3.45 2.31 -31.86
C HIS A 210 -1.97 1.89 -31.72
N LEU A 211 -1.64 1.18 -30.64
CA LEU A 211 -0.30 0.66 -30.36
C LEU A 211 -0.29 -0.88 -30.39
N SER A 212 0.90 -1.48 -30.48
CA SER A 212 1.03 -2.93 -30.37
C SER A 212 0.85 -3.39 -28.92
N GLN A 213 0.32 -4.61 -28.71
CA GLN A 213 0.18 -5.18 -27.36
C GLN A 213 1.54 -5.32 -26.65
N SER A 214 2.60 -5.61 -27.39
CA SER A 214 3.97 -5.68 -26.88
C SER A 214 4.42 -4.33 -26.35
N SER A 215 4.19 -3.24 -27.09
CA SER A 215 4.51 -1.88 -26.64
C SER A 215 3.77 -1.51 -25.36
N ILE A 216 2.46 -1.84 -25.25
CA ILE A 216 1.71 -1.60 -24.01
C ILE A 216 2.30 -2.40 -22.85
N ARG A 217 2.67 -3.67 -23.06
CA ARG A 217 3.31 -4.49 -22.03
C ARG A 217 4.62 -3.86 -21.54
N ASP A 218 5.45 -3.35 -22.45
CA ASP A 218 6.72 -2.71 -22.12
C ASP A 218 6.54 -1.38 -21.38
N TYR A 219 5.55 -0.57 -21.78
CA TYR A 219 5.19 0.66 -21.05
C TYR A 219 4.69 0.34 -19.64
N VAL A 220 3.80 -0.64 -19.49
CA VAL A 220 3.28 -1.07 -18.19
C VAL A 220 4.40 -1.62 -17.30
N GLY A 221 5.32 -2.43 -17.86
CA GLY A 221 6.50 -2.92 -17.15
C GLY A 221 7.34 -1.78 -16.60
N ARG A 222 7.72 -0.83 -17.46
CA ARG A 222 8.51 0.34 -17.06
C ARG A 222 7.82 1.22 -16.01
N MET A 223 6.49 1.36 -16.08
CA MET A 223 5.74 2.09 -15.05
C MET A 223 5.78 1.38 -13.68
N ILE A 224 5.65 0.05 -13.68
CA ILE A 224 5.77 -0.75 -12.46
C ILE A 224 7.18 -0.62 -11.88
N ASP A 225 8.21 -0.69 -12.71
CA ASP A 225 9.61 -0.53 -12.29
C ASP A 225 9.90 0.86 -11.71
N LYS A 226 9.17 1.89 -12.17
CA LYS A 226 9.20 3.25 -11.62
C LYS A 226 8.39 3.41 -10.32
N GLY A 227 7.75 2.35 -9.85
CA GLY A 227 6.95 2.34 -8.62
C GLY A 227 5.53 2.88 -8.77
N ILE A 228 5.00 2.95 -10.00
CA ILE A 228 3.60 3.29 -10.24
C ILE A 228 2.73 2.08 -9.84
N PRO A 229 1.72 2.24 -8.97
CA PRO A 229 0.99 1.12 -8.38
C PRO A 229 -0.05 0.53 -9.35
N ILE A 230 0.43 -0.25 -10.33
CA ILE A 230 -0.38 -1.02 -11.30
C ILE A 230 -0.36 -2.49 -10.90
N LYS A 231 -1.53 -3.08 -10.66
CA LYS A 231 -1.73 -4.49 -10.33
C LYS A 231 -2.03 -5.29 -11.61
N LYS A 232 -1.34 -6.42 -11.76
CA LYS A 232 -1.56 -7.41 -12.83
C LYS A 232 -2.27 -8.61 -12.23
N GLN A 233 -3.52 -8.83 -12.60
CA GLN A 233 -4.32 -9.96 -12.12
C GLN A 233 -4.51 -11.00 -13.22
N LYS A 234 -4.28 -12.27 -12.92
CA LYS A 234 -4.44 -13.37 -13.87
C LYS A 234 -5.75 -14.10 -13.55
N ILE A 235 -6.74 -14.00 -14.43
CA ILE A 235 -8.02 -14.69 -14.31
C ILE A 235 -8.01 -15.96 -15.16
N ASN A 236 -8.35 -17.09 -14.54
CA ASN A 236 -8.52 -18.41 -15.17
C ASN A 236 -7.32 -18.83 -16.04
N ASN A 237 -6.11 -18.45 -15.63
CA ASN A 237 -4.85 -18.70 -16.33
C ASN A 237 -4.72 -18.19 -17.78
N ARG A 238 -5.75 -17.54 -18.33
CA ARG A 238 -5.80 -17.14 -19.74
C ARG A 238 -5.84 -15.63 -19.93
N LYS A 239 -6.52 -14.92 -19.04
CA LYS A 239 -6.73 -13.46 -19.15
C LYS A 239 -5.86 -12.74 -18.12
N LEU A 240 -5.14 -11.71 -18.56
CA LEU A 240 -4.42 -10.80 -17.67
C LEU A 240 -5.12 -9.45 -17.68
N ILE A 241 -5.63 -9.05 -16.52
CA ILE A 241 -6.32 -7.80 -16.28
C ILE A 241 -5.37 -6.82 -15.58
N LEU A 242 -5.43 -5.57 -16.01
CA LEU A 242 -4.68 -4.48 -15.39
C LEU A 242 -5.64 -3.64 -14.54
N ALA A 243 -5.25 -3.39 -13.30
CA ALA A 243 -5.99 -2.53 -12.40
C ALA A 243 -5.03 -1.55 -11.71
N ILE A 244 -5.48 -0.34 -11.44
CA ILE A 244 -4.73 0.63 -10.65
C ILE A 244 -5.04 0.38 -9.17
N SER A 245 -4.06 0.53 -8.28
CA SER A 245 -4.31 0.30 -6.86
C SER A 245 -5.41 1.23 -6.34
N GLY A 246 -6.39 0.65 -5.64
CA GLY A 246 -7.50 1.40 -5.04
C GLY A 246 -7.02 2.49 -4.09
N ASP A 247 -5.89 2.29 -3.40
CA ASP A 247 -5.31 3.29 -2.49
C ASP A 247 -4.91 4.56 -3.24
N LEU A 248 -4.32 4.42 -4.44
CA LEU A 248 -3.96 5.57 -5.27
C LEU A 248 -5.23 6.32 -5.70
N LYS A 249 -6.29 5.59 -6.08
CA LYS A 249 -7.58 6.19 -6.48
C LYS A 249 -8.26 6.95 -5.33
N ARG A 250 -8.15 6.44 -4.09
CA ARG A 250 -8.67 7.12 -2.89
C ARG A 250 -7.94 8.42 -2.59
N ILE A 251 -6.63 8.46 -2.83
CA ILE A 251 -5.77 9.61 -2.49
C ILE A 251 -5.78 10.68 -3.59
N ALA A 252 -5.83 10.29 -4.87
CA ALA A 252 -5.73 11.22 -5.98
C ALA A 252 -6.58 10.79 -7.18
N THR A 253 -7.37 11.75 -7.70
CA THR A 253 -8.06 11.57 -8.98
C THR A 253 -7.07 11.64 -10.15
N LEU A 254 -7.44 11.09 -11.31
CA LEU A 254 -6.62 11.16 -12.52
C LEU A 254 -6.21 12.60 -12.87
N SER A 255 -7.13 13.56 -12.72
CA SER A 255 -6.85 14.98 -12.99
C SER A 255 -5.77 15.55 -12.06
N THR A 256 -5.79 15.17 -10.78
CA THR A 256 -4.79 15.57 -9.79
C THR A 256 -3.44 14.93 -10.11
N ILE A 257 -3.41 13.67 -10.51
CA ILE A 257 -2.17 12.96 -10.91
C ILE A 257 -1.50 13.66 -12.11
N ILE A 258 -2.30 14.06 -13.11
CA ILE A 258 -1.79 14.81 -14.28
C ILE A 258 -1.21 16.15 -13.83
N LYS A 259 -1.93 16.93 -13.03
CA LYS A 259 -1.44 18.22 -12.49
C LYS A 259 -0.15 18.05 -11.69
N LEU A 260 -0.06 17.02 -10.84
CA LEU A 260 1.12 16.75 -10.02
C LEU A 260 2.37 16.45 -10.84
N ARG A 261 2.21 15.87 -12.04
CA ARG A 261 3.33 15.60 -12.96
C ARG A 261 3.87 16.88 -13.59
N ASP A 262 2.97 17.79 -13.98
CA ASP A 262 3.33 19.01 -14.73
C ASP A 262 3.97 20.08 -13.84
N LEU A 263 3.82 19.97 -12.52
CA LEU A 263 4.48 20.80 -11.50
C LEU A 263 5.93 20.36 -11.23
#